data_AF-A0A974BGU5-F1
#
_entry.id   AF-A0A974BGU5-F1
#
_cell.length_a   1.000
_cell.length_b   1.000
_cell.length_c   1.000
_cell.angle_alpha   90.00
_cell.angle_beta   90.00
_cell.angle_gamma   90.00
#
_symmetry.space_group_name_H-M   'P 1'
#
loop_
_entity.id
_entity.type
_entity.pdbx_description
1 polymer ?
#
loop_
_entity_poly.entity_id
_entity_poly.type
_entity_poly.pdbx_seq_one_letter_code
_entity_poly.pdbx_strand_id
1 'polypeptide(L)'
;MENSMFKVGKNIKTLREQSGFTQSNLAKYLNVDQSLISKIEKNERSITSDMLDKLSALFGVATDSLNKESILENQISIALRASEINEGDLETIGAINRIALNLNFMTQLLGGREIDR
;
A
#
# COMPACT_ATOMS: atom_id res chain seq x y z
N MET A 1 -4.47 -29.16 -1.92
CA MET A 1 -4.13 -28.05 -1.01
C MET A 1 -4.69 -26.79 -1.63
N GLU A 2 -5.56 -26.10 -0.89
CA GLU A 2 -6.37 -24.97 -1.36
C GLU A 2 -5.53 -23.90 -2.05
N ASN A 3 -5.76 -23.73 -3.35
CA ASN A 3 -5.20 -22.67 -4.15
C ASN A 3 -6.03 -21.40 -3.90
N SER A 4 -5.89 -20.80 -2.70
CA SER A 4 -6.53 -19.52 -2.40
C SER A 4 -5.80 -18.46 -3.22
N MET A 5 -6.34 -18.16 -4.40
CA MET A 5 -5.81 -17.12 -5.28
C MET A 5 -6.06 -15.78 -4.60
N PHE A 6 -5.15 -15.38 -3.72
CA PHE A 6 -5.21 -14.12 -2.99
C PHE A 6 -5.23 -12.96 -3.99
N LYS A 7 -6.32 -12.19 -3.95
CA LYS A 7 -6.60 -11.15 -4.94
C LYS A 7 -5.98 -9.84 -4.49
N VAL A 8 -4.70 -9.65 -4.78
CA VAL A 8 -3.94 -8.41 -4.54
C VAL A 8 -4.72 -7.17 -5.00
N GLY A 9 -5.44 -7.27 -6.12
CA GLY A 9 -6.30 -6.21 -6.62
C GLY A 9 -7.39 -5.76 -5.64
N LYS A 10 -7.99 -6.71 -4.91
CA LYS A 10 -9.01 -6.40 -3.89
C LYS A 10 -8.38 -5.67 -2.70
N ASN A 11 -7.18 -6.06 -2.28
CA ASN A 11 -6.46 -5.41 -1.19
C ASN A 11 -6.07 -3.97 -1.55
N ILE A 12 -5.56 -3.74 -2.77
CA ILE A 12 -5.27 -2.40 -3.29
C ILE A 12 -6.52 -1.53 -3.29
N LYS A 13 -7.66 -2.07 -3.75
CA LYS A 13 -8.94 -1.36 -3.73
C LYS A 13 -9.33 -0.94 -2.31
N THR A 14 -9.27 -1.87 -1.36
CA THR A 14 -9.63 -1.61 0.04
C THR A 14 -8.75 -0.50 0.64
N LEU A 15 -7.43 -0.61 0.47
CA LEU A 15 -6.48 0.40 0.98
C LEU A 15 -6.73 1.76 0.34
N ARG A 16 -6.92 1.79 -0.99
CA ARG A 16 -7.23 3.01 -1.72
C ARG A 16 -8.46 3.72 -1.12
N GLU A 17 -9.54 2.97 -0.90
CA GLU A 17 -10.80 3.50 -0.38
C GLU A 17 -10.66 3.96 1.08
N GLN A 18 -9.92 3.22 1.91
CA GLN A 18 -9.60 3.61 3.29
C GLN A 18 -8.74 4.87 3.37
N SER A 19 -7.82 5.06 2.43
CA SER A 19 -7.02 6.28 2.31
C SER A 19 -7.75 7.45 1.64
N GLY A 20 -9.01 7.27 1.24
CA GLY A 20 -9.80 8.32 0.56
C GLY A 20 -9.34 8.64 -0.87
N PHE A 21 -8.50 7.80 -1.48
CA PHE A 21 -7.97 8.04 -2.81
C PHE A 21 -8.92 7.56 -3.91
N THR A 22 -8.93 8.25 -5.05
CA THR A 22 -9.61 7.79 -6.26
C THR A 22 -8.67 6.91 -7.10
N GLN A 23 -9.23 6.12 -8.02
CA GLN A 23 -8.42 5.36 -8.97
C GLN A 23 -7.53 6.27 -9.84
N SER A 24 -7.97 7.52 -10.09
CA SER A 24 -7.16 8.51 -10.81
C SER A 24 -5.95 8.97 -10.00
N ASN A 25 -6.07 9.09 -8.66
CA ASN A 25 -4.92 9.43 -7.81
C ASN A 25 -3.82 8.36 -7.92
N LEU A 26 -4.18 7.08 -7.80
CA LEU A 26 -3.22 5.98 -7.95
C LEU A 26 -2.64 5.91 -9.37
N ALA A 27 -3.47 6.16 -10.39
CA ALA A 27 -3.02 6.14 -11.77
C ALA A 27 -1.95 7.20 -12.04
N LYS A 28 -2.16 8.42 -11.54
CA LYS A 28 -1.18 9.51 -11.62
C LYS A 28 0.10 9.15 -10.88
N TYR A 29 -0.01 8.74 -9.62
CA TYR A 29 1.13 8.33 -8.79
C TYR A 29 1.98 7.20 -9.42
N LEU A 30 1.34 6.25 -10.08
CA LEU A 30 2.02 5.15 -10.76
C LEU A 30 2.43 5.46 -12.20
N ASN A 31 2.07 6.65 -12.71
CA ASN A 31 2.25 7.08 -14.09
C ASN A 31 1.66 6.08 -15.12
N VAL A 32 0.39 5.71 -14.92
CA VAL A 32 -0.37 4.78 -15.77
C VAL A 32 -1.79 5.28 -16.04
N ASP A 33 -2.51 4.62 -16.95
CA ASP A 33 -3.93 4.90 -17.19
C ASP A 33 -4.80 4.45 -16.01
N GLN A 34 -5.83 5.24 -15.68
CA GLN A 34 -6.83 4.86 -14.68
C GLN A 34 -7.55 3.55 -15.02
N SER A 35 -7.68 3.23 -16.32
CA SER A 35 -8.24 1.96 -16.77
C SER A 35 -7.41 0.75 -16.32
N LEU A 36 -6.08 0.89 -16.23
CA LEU A 36 -5.19 -0.15 -15.73
C LEU A 36 -5.44 -0.39 -14.24
N ILE A 37 -5.56 0.68 -13.43
CA ILE A 37 -5.89 0.57 -12.00
C ILE A 37 -7.22 -0.14 -11.80
N SER A 38 -8.25 0.22 -12.56
CA SER A 38 -9.55 -0.47 -12.51
C SER A 38 -9.42 -1.97 -12.82
N LYS A 39 -8.65 -2.36 -13.85
CA LYS A 39 -8.43 -3.77 -14.21
C LYS A 39 -7.64 -4.52 -13.14
N ILE A 40 -6.63 -3.87 -12.54
CA ILE A 40 -5.86 -4.42 -11.43
C ILE A 40 -6.79 -4.69 -10.23
N GLU A 41 -7.61 -3.71 -9.83
CA GLU A 41 -8.53 -3.85 -8.69
C GLU A 41 -9.57 -4.97 -8.90
N LYS A 42 -9.97 -5.22 -10.15
CA LYS A 42 -10.85 -6.33 -10.54
C LYS A 42 -10.12 -7.67 -10.69
N ASN A 43 -8.79 -7.68 -10.57
CA ASN A 43 -7.91 -8.84 -10.83
C ASN A 43 -8.00 -9.34 -12.29
N GLU A 44 -8.36 -8.46 -13.22
CA GLU A 44 -8.35 -8.70 -14.67
C GLU A 44 -6.95 -8.48 -15.28
N ARG A 45 -6.07 -7.77 -14.55
CA ARG A 45 -4.67 -7.54 -14.92
C ARG A 45 -3.76 -7.75 -13.73
N SER A 46 -2.62 -8.40 -13.94
CA SER A 46 -1.57 -8.53 -12.93
C SER A 46 -0.90 -7.17 -12.67
N ILE A 47 -0.51 -6.97 -11.41
CA ILE A 47 0.32 -5.84 -11.01
C ILE A 47 1.81 -6.23 -11.12
N THR A 48 2.67 -5.27 -11.44
CA THR A 48 4.13 -5.47 -11.44
C THR A 48 4.71 -5.29 -10.04
N SER A 49 5.90 -5.85 -9.78
CA SER A 49 6.59 -5.65 -8.48
C SER A 49 6.85 -4.18 -8.19
N ASP A 50 7.28 -3.39 -9.19
CA ASP A 50 7.54 -1.95 -9.02
C ASP A 50 6.28 -1.18 -8.60
N MET A 51 5.13 -1.47 -9.23
CA MET A 51 3.87 -0.85 -8.85
C MET A 51 3.45 -1.28 -7.44
N LEU A 52 3.68 -2.55 -7.09
CA LEU A 52 3.36 -3.08 -5.77
C LEU A 52 4.21 -2.41 -4.67
N ASP A 53 5.50 -2.22 -4.91
CA ASP A 53 6.43 -1.55 -3.98
C ASP A 53 6.11 -0.06 -3.80
N LYS A 54 5.69 0.62 -4.87
CA LYS A 54 5.20 2.01 -4.78
C LYS A 54 3.92 2.10 -3.97
N LEU A 55 2.97 1.20 -4.21
CA LEU A 55 1.72 1.18 -3.45
C LEU A 55 1.93 0.78 -1.99
N SER A 56 2.86 -0.13 -1.70
CA SER A 56 3.18 -0.52 -0.31
C SER A 56 3.75 0.67 0.46
N ALA A 57 4.65 1.45 -0.17
CA ALA A 57 5.13 2.71 0.38
C ALA A 57 4.01 3.74 0.55
N LEU A 58 3.17 3.95 -0.47
CA LEU A 58 2.07 4.92 -0.41
C LEU A 58 1.10 4.60 0.73
N PHE A 59 0.73 3.33 0.91
CA PHE A 59 -0.21 2.89 1.95
C PHE A 59 0.44 2.67 3.32
N GLY A 60 1.78 2.75 3.41
CA GLY A 60 2.50 2.52 4.66
C GLY A 60 2.39 1.08 5.17
N VAL A 61 2.32 0.11 4.26
CA VAL A 61 2.23 -1.32 4.58
C VAL A 61 3.43 -2.07 4.01
N ALA A 62 3.82 -3.19 4.62
CA ALA A 62 4.82 -4.07 4.02
C ALA A 62 4.28 -4.68 2.71
N THR A 63 5.14 -4.85 1.70
CA THR A 63 4.78 -5.45 0.40
C THR A 63 4.12 -6.82 0.58
N ASP A 64 4.60 -7.64 1.51
CA ASP A 64 4.01 -8.96 1.82
C ASP A 64 2.58 -8.86 2.36
N SER A 65 2.22 -7.77 3.04
CA SER A 65 0.87 -7.56 3.57
C SER A 65 -0.16 -7.34 2.47
N LEU A 66 0.24 -6.83 1.30
CA LEU A 66 -0.66 -6.70 0.14
C LEU A 66 -1.05 -8.06 -0.45
N ASN A 67 -0.27 -9.11 -0.17
CA ASN A 67 -0.51 -10.47 -0.63
C ASN A 67 -1.29 -11.34 0.39
N LYS A 68 -1.61 -10.82 1.58
CA LYS A 68 -2.29 -11.58 2.65
C LYS A 68 -3.82 -11.56 2.52
N GLU A 69 -4.47 -12.54 3.15
CA GLU A 69 -5.93 -12.73 3.16
C GLU A 69 -6.67 -11.61 3.91
N SER A 70 -6.06 -11.09 4.96
CA SER A 70 -6.55 -9.93 5.70
C SER A 70 -5.44 -8.90 5.88
N ILE A 71 -5.77 -7.64 5.61
CA ILE A 71 -4.89 -6.52 5.90
C ILE A 71 -5.09 -6.20 7.38
N LEU A 72 -4.35 -6.90 8.25
CA LEU A 72 -4.33 -6.59 9.68
C LEU A 72 -3.42 -5.37 9.91
N GLU A 73 -4.11 -4.26 10.22
CA GLU A 73 -3.71 -3.14 11.08
C GLU A 73 -2.21 -2.89 11.24
N ASN A 74 -1.68 -2.03 10.36
CA ASN A 74 -0.64 -1.07 10.72
C ASN A 74 -0.61 0.07 9.70
N GLN A 75 -1.79 0.55 9.31
CA GLN A 75 -1.89 1.74 8.47
C GLN A 75 -1.51 2.95 9.31
N ILE A 76 -0.55 3.74 8.82
CA ILE A 76 -0.35 5.09 9.32
C ILE A 76 -1.60 5.87 8.85
N SER A 77 -2.56 6.08 9.76
CA SER A 77 -3.78 6.79 9.44
C SER A 77 -3.46 8.27 9.26
N ILE A 78 -3.45 8.73 8.01
CA ILE A 78 -3.31 10.14 7.69
C ILE A 78 -4.71 10.70 7.48
N ALA A 79 -5.17 11.55 8.39
CA ALA A 79 -6.42 12.30 8.24
C ALA A 79 -6.23 13.41 7.18
N LEU A 80 -6.07 13.02 5.91
CA LEU A 80 -5.85 13.96 4.81
C LEU A 80 -7.16 14.15 4.02
N ARG A 81 -7.56 15.41 3.81
CA ARG A 81 -8.75 15.72 3.02
C ARG A 81 -8.42 15.47 1.56
N ALA A 82 -8.98 14.38 1.00
CA ALA A 82 -8.74 13.95 -0.38
C ALA A 82 -9.01 15.01 -1.47
N SER A 83 -9.74 16.08 -1.15
CA SER A 83 -10.11 17.15 -2.08
C SER A 83 -8.96 18.10 -2.47
N GLU A 84 -7.81 18.07 -1.80
CA GLU A 84 -6.69 19.01 -2.02
C GLU A 84 -5.37 18.34 -2.42
N ILE A 85 -5.36 17.02 -2.61
CA ILE A 85 -4.14 16.24 -2.82
C ILE A 85 -3.69 16.31 -4.29
N ASN A 86 -2.52 16.91 -4.51
CA ASN A 86 -1.82 16.88 -5.80
C ASN A 86 -0.87 15.66 -5.89
N GLU A 87 -0.27 15.43 -7.06
CA GLU A 87 0.66 14.31 -7.29
C GLU A 87 1.84 14.35 -6.30
N GLY A 88 2.48 15.52 -6.18
CA GLY A 88 3.59 15.79 -5.27
C GLY A 88 3.32 15.43 -3.81
N ASP A 89 2.07 15.55 -3.36
CA ASP A 89 1.67 15.17 -2.01
C ASP A 89 1.72 13.64 -1.81
N LEU A 90 1.34 12.85 -2.82
CA LEU A 90 1.39 11.38 -2.76
C LEU A 90 2.83 10.86 -2.77
N GLU A 91 3.73 11.47 -3.54
CA GLU A 91 5.15 11.14 -3.46
C GLU A 91 5.73 11.46 -2.08
N THR A 92 5.35 12.62 -1.52
CA THR A 92 5.79 13.02 -0.18
C THR A 92 5.29 12.05 0.89
N ILE A 93 4.02 11.65 0.83
CA ILE A 93 3.44 10.66 1.74
C ILE A 93 4.16 9.31 1.60
N GLY A 94 4.36 8.83 0.37
CA GLY A 94 5.08 7.58 0.12
C GLY A 94 6.51 7.61 0.66
N ALA A 95 7.21 8.74 0.54
CA ALA A 95 8.55 8.91 1.11
C ALA A 95 8.54 8.85 2.65
N ILE A 96 7.61 9.55 3.30
CA ILE A 96 7.47 9.54 4.77
C ILE A 96 7.16 8.12 5.26
N ASN A 97 6.19 7.46 4.64
CA ASN A 97 5.82 6.10 4.99
C ASN A 97 6.96 5.12 4.80
N ARG A 98 7.76 5.26 3.74
CA ARG A 98 8.97 4.44 3.53
C ARG A 98 9.99 4.63 4.64
N ILE A 99 10.20 5.85 5.12
CA ILE A 99 11.07 6.13 6.27
C ILE A 99 10.53 5.42 7.52
N ALA A 100 9.23 5.55 7.80
CA ALA A 100 8.60 4.91 8.95
C ALA A 100 8.69 3.37 8.90
N LEU A 101 8.45 2.77 7.74
CA LEU A 101 8.58 1.33 7.52
C LEU A 101 10.02 0.85 7.72
N ASN A 102 11.00 1.58 7.17
CA ASN A 102 12.40 1.25 7.35
C ASN A 102 12.82 1.36 8.82
N LEU A 103 12.33 2.38 9.54
CA LEU A 103 12.58 2.53 10.98
C LEU A 103 12.01 1.34 11.76
N ASN A 104 10.75 0.97 11.51
CA ASN A 104 10.12 -0.18 12.16
C ASN A 104 10.84 -1.50 11.83
N PHE A 105 11.34 -1.66 10.61
CA PHE A 105 12.15 -2.81 10.24
C PHE A 105 13.47 -2.85 11.01
N MET A 106 14.19 -1.72 11.09
CA MET A 106 15.44 -1.63 11.85
C MET A 106 15.23 -1.87 13.35
N THR A 107 14.16 -1.34 13.95
CA THR A 107 13.86 -1.60 15.37
C THR A 107 13.57 -3.08 15.63
N GLN A 108 12.86 -3.77 14.73
CA GLN A 108 12.65 -5.21 14.82
C GLN A 108 13.96 -6.00 14.75
N LEU A 109 14.87 -5.63 13.85
CA LEU A 109 16.18 -6.27 13.73
C LEU A 109 17.06 -6.05 14.98
N LEU A 110 16.93 -4.90 15.63
CA LEU A 110 17.72 -4.53 16.81
C LEU A 110 17.21 -5.13 18.13
N GLY A 111 16.02 -5.74 18.18
CA GLY A 111 15.39 -6.08 19.47
C GLY A 111 14.35 -7.21 19.49
N GLY A 112 14.30 -8.09 18.48
CA GLY A 112 13.47 -9.31 18.52
C GLY A 112 14.01 -10.46 19.41
N ARG A 113 14.79 -10.18 20.45
CA ARG A 113 15.08 -11.11 21.56
C ARG A 113 15.26 -10.30 22.85
N GLU A 114 14.51 -10.71 23.88
CA GLU A 114 14.38 -10.14 25.24
C GLU A 114 13.57 -8.82 25.27
N ILE A 115 12.40 -8.76 25.89
CA ILE A 115 12.18 -9.01 27.33
C ILE A 115 10.89 -9.82 27.55
N ASP A 116 11.05 -11.12 27.83
CA ASP A 116 10.26 -11.78 28.86
C ASP A 116 10.68 -11.18 30.21
N ARG A 117 9.79 -10.44 30.86
CA ARG A 117 9.70 -10.28 32.33
C ARG A 117 8.29 -9.89 32.73
#